data_AF-A0A139RII4-F1
#
_entry.id   AF-A0A139RII4-F1
#
_cell.length_a   1.000
_cell.length_b   1.000
_cell.length_c   1.000
_cell.angle_alpha   90.00
_cell.angle_beta   90.00
_cell.angle_gamma   90.00
#
_symmetry.space_group_name_H-M   'P 1'
#
loop_
_entity.id
_entity.type
_entity.pdbx_description
1 polymer ?
#
loop_
_entity_poly.entity_id
_entity_poly.type
_entity_poly.pdbx_seq_one_letter_code
_entity_poly.pdbx_strand_id
1 'polypeptide(L)' 'MTEEKKYPQQDYNKRWAEKNKAHKNYLSSRSSARSFIRNKATAEDLQELQVMIEERLKELDN' A
#
# COMPACT_ATOMS: atom_id res chain seq x y z
N MET A 1 -23.74 -34.33 2.62
CA MET A 1 -23.11 -33.01 2.40
C MET A 1 -22.11 -32.82 3.53
N THR A 2 -20.83 -33.09 3.29
CA THR A 2 -19.78 -32.99 4.31
C THR A 2 -19.26 -31.56 4.35
N GLU A 3 -19.60 -30.82 5.40
CA GLU A 3 -18.94 -29.54 5.69
C GLU A 3 -17.52 -29.80 6.17
N GLU A 4 -16.54 -29.70 5.27
CA GLU A 4 -15.14 -29.56 5.67
C GLU A 4 -14.98 -28.22 6.41
N LYS A 5 -14.85 -28.27 7.74
CA LYS A 5 -14.49 -27.11 8.57
C LYS A 5 -13.07 -26.63 8.24
N LYS A 6 -12.95 -25.81 7.20
CA LYS A 6 -11.72 -25.15 6.72
C LYS A 6 -11.33 -23.92 7.57
N TYR A 7 -11.30 -24.06 8.90
CA TYR A 7 -11.14 -22.91 9.83
C TYR A 7 -9.92 -22.94 10.79
N PRO A 8 -8.75 -23.48 10.42
CA PRO A 8 -7.50 -23.12 11.11
C PRO A 8 -6.59 -22.19 10.29
N GLN A 9 -6.38 -22.47 9.00
CA GLN A 9 -5.47 -21.65 8.17
C GLN A 9 -6.03 -20.25 7.89
N GLN A 10 -7.34 -20.11 7.68
CA GLN A 10 -7.92 -18.79 7.38
C GLN A 10 -7.82 -17.84 8.58
N ASP A 11 -8.06 -18.34 9.79
CA ASP A 11 -7.97 -17.54 11.01
C ASP A 11 -6.52 -17.24 11.40
N TYR A 12 -5.60 -18.19 11.17
CA TYR A 12 -4.16 -17.94 11.33
C TYR A 12 -3.66 -16.89 10.33
N ASN A 13 -4.05 -16.99 9.06
CA ASN A 13 -3.71 -16.02 8.03
C ASN A 13 -4.31 -14.64 8.32
N LYS A 14 -5.54 -14.57 8.86
CA LYS A 14 -6.14 -13.31 9.34
C LYS A 14 -5.32 -12.68 10.45
N ARG A 15 -4.98 -13.45 11.50
CA ARG A 15 -4.18 -12.96 12.64
C ARG A 15 -2.78 -12.53 12.23
N TRP A 16 -2.15 -13.27 11.30
CA TRP A 16 -0.86 -12.89 10.75
C TRP A 16 -0.97 -11.64 9.87
N ALA A 17 -2.01 -11.52 9.06
CA ALA A 17 -2.27 -10.34 8.24
C ALA A 17 -2.62 -9.10 9.09
N GLU A 18 -3.27 -9.27 10.24
CA GLU A 18 -3.53 -8.20 11.20
C GLU A 18 -2.24 -7.70 11.84
N LYS A 19 -1.37 -8.61 12.28
CA LYS A 19 -0.03 -8.26 12.80
C LYS A 19 0.84 -7.57 11.75
N ASN A 20 0.66 -7.90 10.47
CA ASN A 20 1.39 -7.31 9.34
C ASN A 20 0.59 -6.26 8.57
N LYS A 21 -0.51 -5.77 9.13
CA LYS A 21 -1.45 -4.87 8.43
C LYS A 21 -0.76 -3.58 7.98
N ALA A 22 0.10 -3.02 8.83
CA ALA A 22 0.87 -1.82 8.51
C ALA A 22 1.80 -2.05 7.30
N HIS A 23 2.54 -3.15 7.29
CA HIS A 23 3.44 -3.47 6.18
C HIS A 23 2.68 -3.76 4.87
N LYS A 24 1.58 -4.51 4.96
CA LYS A 24 0.71 -4.76 3.80
C LYS A 24 0.13 -3.46 3.24
N ASN A 25 -0.38 -2.58 4.11
CA ASN A 25 -0.92 -1.29 3.71
C ASN A 25 0.16 -0.44 3.04
N TYR A 26 1.37 -0.39 3.62
CA TYR A 26 2.52 0.28 3.03
C TYR A 26 2.81 -0.22 1.61
N LEU A 27 2.91 -1.55 1.42
CA LEU A 27 3.18 -2.14 0.10
C LEU A 27 2.06 -1.85 -0.91
N SER A 28 0.80 -1.92 -0.45
CA SER A 28 -0.36 -1.62 -1.29
C SER A 28 -0.35 -0.16 -1.73
N SER A 29 -0.18 0.78 -0.80
CA SER A 29 -0.10 2.22 -1.12
C SER A 29 1.05 2.53 -2.07
N ARG A 30 2.23 1.94 -1.82
CA ARG A 30 3.41 2.11 -2.68
C ARG A 30 3.18 1.60 -4.10
N SER A 31 2.49 0.47 -4.25
CA SER A 31 2.19 -0.12 -5.56
C SER A 31 1.14 0.69 -6.32
N SER A 32 0.09 1.13 -5.63
CA SER A 32 -0.94 2.00 -6.19
C SER A 32 -0.36 3.34 -6.66
N ALA A 33 0.47 3.99 -5.84
CA ALA A 33 1.12 5.26 -6.21
C ALA A 33 1.96 5.12 -7.48
N ARG A 34 2.78 4.06 -7.58
CA ARG A 34 3.57 3.76 -8.79
C ARG A 34 2.71 3.56 -10.02
N SER A 35 1.60 2.84 -9.89
CA SER A 35 0.69 2.58 -11.01
C SER A 35 0.01 3.87 -11.46
N PHE A 36 -0.38 4.72 -10.52
CA PHE A 36 -0.97 6.03 -10.80
C PHE A 36 0.00 6.91 -11.60
N ILE A 37 1.22 7.11 -11.08
CA ILE A 37 2.27 7.91 -11.73
C ILE A 37 2.60 7.39 -13.13
N ARG A 38 2.67 6.06 -13.31
CA ARG A 38 3.08 5.48 -14.61
C ARG A 38 1.96 5.50 -15.65
N ASN A 39 0.71 5.28 -15.24
CA ASN A 39 -0.35 4.91 -16.18
C ASN A 39 -1.58 5.83 -16.18
N LYS A 40 -1.76 6.67 -15.16
CA LYS A 40 -3.02 7.43 -14.97
C LYS A 40 -2.81 8.93 -14.79
N ALA A 41 -1.72 9.34 -14.17
CA ALA A 41 -1.45 10.74 -13.84
C ALA A 41 -1.35 11.61 -15.09
N THR A 42 -1.94 12.80 -15.03
CA THR A 42 -1.78 13.86 -16.02
C THR A 42 -0.48 14.63 -15.78
N ALA A 43 -0.11 15.51 -16.70
CA ALA A 43 1.08 16.36 -16.54
C ALA A 43 1.00 17.24 -15.28
N GLU A 44 -0.17 17.81 -15.00
CA GLU A 44 -0.42 18.63 -13.82
C GLU A 44 -0.29 17.81 -12.52
N ASP A 45 -0.89 16.61 -12.48
CA ASP A 45 -0.76 15.70 -11.34
C ASP A 45 0.71 15.36 -11.04
N LEU A 46 1.51 15.12 -12.09
CA LEU A 46 2.93 14.80 -11.93
C LEU A 46 3.73 15.97 -11.38
N GLN A 47 3.42 17.20 -11.79
CA GLN A 47 4.07 18.40 -11.26
C GLN A 47 3.71 18.62 -9.79
N GLU A 48 2.44 18.47 -9.42
CA GLU A 48 1.99 18.60 -8.04
C GLU A 48 2.67 17.52 -7.15
N LEU A 49 2.70 16.28 -7.63
CA LEU A 49 3.37 15.17 -6.93
C LEU A 49 4.87 15.41 -6.76
N GLN A 50 5.55 16.01 -7.73
CA GLN A 50 6.97 16.37 -7.59
C GLN A 50 7.19 17.35 -6.45
N VAL A 51 6.38 18.42 -6.36
CA VAL A 51 6.49 19.41 -5.28
C VAL A 51 6.30 18.75 -3.93
N MET A 52 5.24 17.93 -3.77
CA MET A 52 4.98 17.20 -2.54
C MET A 52 6.14 16.26 -2.14
N ILE A 53 6.77 15.59 -3.13
CA ILE A 53 7.92 14.71 -2.88
C ILE A 53 9.13 15.51 -2.41
N GLU A 54 9.43 16.65 -3.05
CA GLU A 54 10.55 17.51 -2.68
C GLU A 54 10.41 18.06 -1.25
N GLU A 55 9.22 18.53 -0.88
CA GLU A 55 8.94 18.98 0.49
C GLU A 55 9.16 17.85 1.50
N ARG A 56 8.63 16.66 1.22
CA ARG A 56 8.77 15.51 2.10
C ARG A 56 10.22 15.05 2.27
N LEU A 57 11.04 15.13 1.22
CA LEU A 57 12.47 14.81 1.31
C LEU A 57 13.21 15.82 2.19
N LYS A 58 12.92 17.13 2.05
CA LYS A 58 13.49 18.17 2.92
C LYS A 58 13.14 17.97 4.39
N GLU A 59 11.93 17.49 4.69
CA GLU A 59 11.54 17.15 6.07
C GLU A 59 12.24 15.91 6.63
N LEU A 60 12.70 14.99 5.76
CA LEU A 60 13.40 13.77 6.19
C LEU A 60 14.91 13.97 6.33
N ASP A 61 15.47 14.93 5.60
CA ASP A 61 16.89 15.29 5.68
C ASP A 61 17.23 16.23 6.86
N ASN A 62 16.21 16.81 7.51
CA ASN A 62 16.32 17.62 8.74
C ASN A 62 16.05 16.78 10.01
#